data_AF-A0A6V7HEN1-F1
#
_entry.id   AF-A0A6V7HEN1-F1
#
_cell.length_a   1.000
_cell.length_b   1.000
_cell.length_c   1.000
_cell.angle_alpha   90.00
_cell.angle_beta   90.00
_cell.angle_gamma   90.00
#
_symmetry.space_group_name_H-M   'P 1'
#
loop_
_entity.id
_entity.type
_entity.pdbx_description
1 polymer ?
#
loop_
_entity_poly.entity_id
_entity_poly.type
_entity_poly.pdbx_seq_one_letter_code
_entity_poly.pdbx_strand_id
1 'polypeptide(L)' 'WAEEAVAKAEILRLIYQGRFLHSNVTLGALGLPFGKTTVMHLVPRENLPEPNSQ' A
#
# COMPACT_ATOMS: atom_id res chain seq x y z
N TRP A 1 10.52 -9.16 -13.31
CA TRP A 1 9.44 -9.77 -12.52
C TRP A 1 9.88 -10.98 -11.70
N ALA A 2 10.45 -12.05 -12.28
CA ALA A 2 10.92 -13.20 -11.47
C ALA A 2 12.01 -12.80 -10.45
N GLU A 3 12.93 -11.91 -10.83
CA GLU A 3 13.99 -11.38 -9.96
C GLU A 3 13.49 -10.43 -8.86
N GLU A 4 12.29 -9.86 -9.01
CA GLU A 4 11.68 -8.91 -8.06
C GLU A 4 10.57 -9.58 -7.22
N ALA A 5 10.40 -10.90 -7.35
CA ALA A 5 9.39 -11.63 -6.61
C ALA A 5 9.74 -11.65 -5.12
N VAL A 6 8.76 -11.31 -4.29
CA VAL A 6 8.89 -11.45 -2.83
C VAL A 6 8.49 -12.85 -2.40
N ALA A 7 9.18 -13.39 -1.40
CA ALA A 7 8.87 -14.72 -0.86
C ALA A 7 7.49 -14.78 -0.21
N LYS A 8 7.00 -13.66 0.34
CA LYS A 8 5.68 -13.54 0.96
C LYS A 8 5.01 -12.24 0.54
N ALA A 9 3.78 -12.31 0.02
CA ALA A 9 3.03 -11.13 -0.39
C ALA A 9 2.69 -10.20 0.80
N GLU A 10 2.60 -10.74 2.01
CA GLU A 10 2.26 -10.00 3.24
C GLU A 10 3.30 -8.95 3.64
N ILE A 11 4.51 -8.96 3.06
CA ILE A 11 5.51 -7.91 3.29
C ILE A 11 5.29 -6.70 2.39
N LEU A 12 4.46 -6.83 1.34
CA LEU A 12 4.21 -5.74 0.42
C LEU A 12 3.34 -4.68 1.09
N ARG A 13 3.69 -3.42 0.85
CA ARG A 13 2.96 -2.26 1.35
C ARG A 13 2.62 -1.36 0.19
N LEU A 14 1.33 -1.04 0.10
CA LEU A 14 0.80 -0.08 -0.86
C LEU A 14 0.81 1.30 -0.22
N ILE A 15 1.35 2.29 -0.93
CA ILE A 15 1.46 3.67 -0.47
C ILE A 15 0.62 4.56 -1.38
N TYR A 16 -0.30 5.29 -0.79
CA TYR A 16 -1.13 6.28 -1.47
C TYR A 16 -0.89 7.65 -0.83
N GLN A 17 -0.51 8.65 -1.64
CA GLN A 17 -0.22 10.02 -1.18
C GLN A 17 0.74 10.09 0.03
N GLY A 18 1.80 9.27 0.01
CA GLY A 18 2.79 9.22 1.09
C GLY A 18 2.36 8.47 2.35
N ARG A 19 1.19 7.81 2.34
CA ARG A 19 0.67 7.04 3.47
C ARG A 19 0.60 5.55 3.14
N PHE A 20 1.02 4.72 4.09
CA PHE A 20 0.82 3.28 4.01
C PHE A 20 -0.67 2.94 4.15
N LEU A 21 -1.17 2.12 3.24
CA LEU A 21 -2.51 1.57 3.34
C LEU A 21 -2.49 0.33 4.23
N HIS A 22 -3.43 0.28 5.18
CA HIS A 22 -3.61 -0.89 6.04
C HIS A 22 -4.26 -2.03 5.25
N SER A 23 -4.00 -3.27 5.65
CA SER A 23 -4.44 -4.48 4.92
C SER A 23 -5.96 -4.65 4.82
N ASN A 24 -6.72 -3.96 5.67
CA ASN A 24 -8.18 -3.99 5.68
C ASN A 24 -8.83 -2.84 4.90
N VAL A 25 -8.05 -1.96 4.26
CA VAL A 25 -8.59 -0.85 3.46
C VAL A 25 -8.95 -1.36 2.06
N THR A 26 -10.15 -1.03 1.60
CA THR A 26 -10.61 -1.32 0.23
C THR A 26 -10.48 -0.08 -0.66
N LEU A 27 -10.42 -0.26 -1.98
CA LEU A 27 -10.42 0.87 -2.93
C LEU A 27 -11.66 1.77 -2.78
N GLY A 28 -12.81 1.19 -2.43
CA GLY A 28 -14.05 1.94 -2.19
C GLY A 28 -13.96 2.87 -0.98
N ALA A 29 -13.22 2.49 0.06
CA ALA A 29 -13.00 3.32 1.24
C ALA A 29 -12.05 4.51 0.99
N LEU A 30 -11.30 4.50 -0.10
CA LEU A 30 -10.35 5.57 -0.46
C LEU A 30 -11.00 6.76 -1.16
N GLY A 31 -12.29 6.68 -1.53
CA GLY A 31 -12.99 7.77 -2.22
C GLY A 31 -12.36 8.13 -3.56
N LEU A 32 -11.74 7.18 -4.26
CA LEU A 32 -11.08 7.42 -5.54
C LEU A 32 -12.10 7.82 -6.61
N PRO A 33 -11.82 8.86 -7.42
CA PRO A 33 -12.73 9.26 -8.49
C PRO A 33 -12.82 8.19 -9.57
N PHE A 34 -14.05 7.84 -9.97
CA PHE A 34 -14.29 6.88 -11.04
C PHE A 34 -13.73 7.37 -12.38
N GLY A 35 -13.25 6.43 -13.20
CA GLY A 35 -12.71 6.73 -14.53
C GLY A 35 -11.40 7.53 -14.52
N LYS A 36 -10.73 7.62 -13.37
CA LYS A 36 -9.43 8.29 -13.23
C LYS A 36 -8.33 7.28 -12.90
N THR A 37 -7.13 7.59 -13.35
CA THR A 37 -5.92 6.86 -13.00
C THR A 37 -5.40 7.36 -11.65
N THR A 38 -5.15 6.43 -10.72
CA THR A 38 -4.53 6.73 -9.43
C THR A 38 -3.14 6.12 -9.39
N VAL A 39 -2.14 6.93 -8.99
CA VAL A 39 -0.76 6.47 -8.78
C VAL A 39 -0.58 6.04 -7.33
N MET A 40 0.04 4.88 -7.13
CA MET A 40 0.42 4.33 -5.83
C MET A 40 1.83 3.75 -5.93
N HIS A 41 2.53 3.66 -4.80
CA HIS A 41 3.83 3.00 -4.74
C HIS A 41 3.69 1.66 -4.04
N LEU A 42 4.35 0.62 -4.56
CA LEU A 42 4.41 -0.69 -3.92
C LEU A 42 5.84 -0.92 -3.44
N VAL A 43 6.02 -1.17 -2.14
CA VAL A 43 7.34 -1.41 -1.54
C VAL A 43 7.31 -2.64 -0.64
N PRO A 44 8.37 -3.48 -0.62
CA PRO A 44 8.53 -4.51 0.39
C PRO A 44 8.96 -3.88 1.72
N ARG A 45 8.23 -4.17 2.80
CA ARG A 45 8.55 -3.69 4.15
C ARG A 45 7.96 -4.60 5.23
N GLU A 46 8.82 -5.31 5.96
CA GLU A 46 8.42 -6.20 7.04
C GLU A 46 7.89 -5.43 8.27
N ASN A 47 8.57 -4.36 8.66
CA ASN A 47 8.22 -3.57 9.85
C ASN A 47 7.55 -2.24 9.46
N LEU A 48 6.31 -2.04 9.86
CA LEU A 48 5.66 -0.72 9.77
C LEU A 48 6.33 0.24 10.75
N PRO A 49 6.53 1.52 10.37
CA PRO A 49 6.83 2.53 11.39
C PRO A 49 5.63 2.59 12.35
N GLU A 50 5.88 2.76 13.64
CA GLU A 50 4.81 2.82 14.65
C GLU A 50 3.70 3.79 14.19
N PRO A 51 2.42 3.44 14.38
CA PRO A 51 1.34 4.36 14.04
C PRO A 51 1.59 5.67 14.77
N ASN A 52 1.59 6.77 14.03
CA ASN A 52 1.71 8.10 14.59
C ASN A 52 0.52 8.29 15.56
N SER A 53 0.76 8.00 16.83
CA SER A 53 -0.24 8.09 17.89
C SER A 53 -0.30 9.56 18.26
N GLN A 54 -1.20 10.29 17.61
CA GLN A 54 -1.66 11.62 18.03
C GLN A 54 -3.11 11.52 18.49
#